data_AF-A0A8X6J5S7-F1
#
_entry.id   AF-A0A8X6J5S7-F1
#
_cell.length_a   1.000
_cell.length_b   1.000
_cell.length_c   1.000
_cell.angle_alpha   90.00
_cell.angle_beta   90.00
_cell.angle_gamma   90.00
#
_symmetry.space_group_name_H-M   'P 1'
#
loop_
_entity.id
_entity.type
_entity.pdbx_description
1 polymer ?
#
loop_
_entity_poly.entity_id
_entity_poly.type
_entity_poly.pdbx_seq_one_letter_code
_entity_poly.pdbx_strand_id
1 'polypeptide(L)'
;MYCSFGALCLVDQITQQAYCRCEEHCPDVFAPVCGSDSVTYSSDCQLQMASCSQQRRIYIHHQGQCGMCFYLHILASIARVPF
;
A
#
# COMPACT_ATOMS: atom_id res chain seq x y z
N MET A 1 22.13 -4.05 8.03
CA MET A 1 20.86 -4.80 8.11
C MET A 1 19.84 -4.11 7.22
N TYR A 2 19.14 -4.83 6.36
CA TYR A 2 18.09 -4.27 5.51
C TYR A 2 16.78 -5.01 5.78
N CYS A 3 15.73 -4.27 6.13
CA CYS A 3 14.41 -4.82 6.38
C CYS A 3 13.60 -4.81 5.09
N SER A 4 12.95 -5.94 4.77
CA SER A 4 12.17 -6.12 3.54
C SER A 4 10.68 -5.89 3.79
N PHE A 5 9.93 -5.64 2.71
CA PHE A 5 8.46 -5.67 2.69
C PHE A 5 7.79 -4.63 3.60
N GLY A 6 8.37 -3.44 3.77
CA GLY A 6 7.77 -2.39 4.62
C GLY A 6 8.03 -2.57 6.12
N ALA A 7 8.88 -3.51 6.52
CA ALA A 7 9.32 -3.65 7.91
C ALA A 7 10.21 -2.48 8.36
N LEU A 8 10.03 -2.05 9.60
CA LEU A 8 10.85 -1.05 10.27
C LEU A 8 12.07 -1.71 10.92
N CYS A 9 13.19 -1.00 10.89
CA CYS A 9 14.42 -1.38 11.58
C CYS A 9 14.41 -0.79 12.99
N LEU A 10 14.23 -1.64 14.01
CA LEU A 10 14.22 -1.24 15.41
C LEU A 10 15.44 -1.82 16.12
N VAL A 11 15.87 -1.15 17.19
CA VAL A 11 16.97 -1.61 18.05
C VAL A 11 16.41 -1.89 19.44
N ASP A 12 16.70 -3.08 19.95
CA ASP A 12 16.39 -3.43 21.33
C ASP A 12 17.32 -2.66 22.28
N GLN A 13 16.74 -1.93 23.23
CA GLN A 13 17.51 -1.07 24.12
C GLN A 13 18.33 -1.84 25.16
N ILE A 14 17.96 -3.09 25.46
CA ILE A 14 18.61 -3.95 26.45
C ILE A 14 19.74 -4.73 25.79
N THR A 15 19.45 -5.40 24.67
CA THR A 15 20.42 -6.28 23.99
C THR A 15 21.29 -5.53 22.98
N GLN A 16 20.94 -4.28 22.63
CA GLN A 16 21.58 -3.50 21.56
C GLN A 16 21.54 -4.22 20.19
N GLN A 17 20.59 -5.14 20.01
CA GLN A 17 20.43 -5.88 18.76
C GLN A 17 19.40 -5.20 17.86
N ALA A 18 19.75 -5.07 16.58
CA ALA A 18 18.82 -4.60 15.57
C ALA A 18 17.93 -5.76 15.09
N TYR A 19 16.62 -5.51 14.98
CA TYR A 19 15.63 -6.46 14.46
C TYR A 19 14.63 -5.76 13.55
N CYS A 20 14.03 -6.52 12.64
CA CYS A 20 12.99 -6.02 11.75
C CYS A 20 11.61 -6.31 12.36
N ARG A 21 10.72 -5.34 12.32
CA ARG A 21 9.34 -5.48 12.82
C ARG A 21 8.35 -4.89 11.82
N CYS A 22 7.21 -5.56 11.65
CA CYS A 22 6.10 -4.99 10.90
C CYS A 22 5.44 -3.88 11.71
N GLU A 23 4.95 -2.85 11.01
CA GLU A 23 4.05 -1.88 11.63
C GLU A 23 2.76 -2.60 12.00
N GLU A 24 2.28 -2.39 13.23
CA GLU A 24 1.04 -3.01 13.73
C GLU A 24 -0.06 -1.95 13.90
N HIS A 25 0.31 -0.67 13.89
CA HIS A 25 -0.60 0.44 14.09
C HIS A 25 -0.52 1.40 12.92
N CYS A 26 -1.66 1.59 12.26
CA CYS A 26 -1.82 2.64 11.26
C CYS A 26 -2.74 3.73 11.81
N PRO A 27 -2.48 5.01 11.49
CA PRO A 27 -3.43 6.06 11.79
C PRO A 27 -4.72 5.84 11.00
N ASP A 28 -5.85 6.24 11.58
CA ASP A 28 -7.17 6.20 10.93
C ASP A 28 -7.31 7.31 9.89
N VAL A 29 -6.48 7.23 8.85
CA VAL A 29 -6.52 8.10 7.67
C VAL A 29 -7.04 7.30 6.50
N PHE A 30 -8.18 7.73 5.96
CA PHE A 30 -8.74 7.14 4.76
C PHE A 30 -8.16 7.83 3.51
N ALA A 31 -7.13 7.22 2.94
CA ALA A 31 -6.44 7.67 1.73
C ALA A 31 -6.15 6.43 0.85
N PRO A 32 -7.16 5.90 0.14
CA PRO A 32 -7.07 4.59 -0.47
C PRO A 32 -5.97 4.53 -1.54
N VAL A 33 -5.30 3.39 -1.63
CA VAL A 33 -4.26 3.11 -2.63
C VAL A 33 -4.49 1.76 -3.28
N CYS A 34 -4.10 1.63 -4.54
CA CYS A 34 -4.15 0.37 -5.26
C CYS A 34 -2.77 -0.29 -5.19
N GLY A 35 -2.70 -1.49 -4.64
CA GLY A 35 -1.48 -2.28 -4.57
C GLY A 35 -1.15 -2.96 -5.90
N SER A 36 0.11 -3.33 -6.07
CA SER A 36 0.62 -4.12 -7.20
C SER A 36 0.01 -5.53 -7.30
N ASP A 37 -0.67 -5.97 -6.25
CA ASP A 37 -1.44 -7.20 -6.14
C ASP A 37 -2.92 -7.03 -6.52
N SER A 38 -3.28 -5.87 -7.09
CA SER A 38 -4.64 -5.48 -7.47
C SER A 38 -5.64 -5.38 -6.31
N VAL A 39 -5.14 -5.26 -5.07
CA VAL A 39 -5.95 -5.05 -3.87
C VAL A 39 -5.95 -3.57 -3.48
N THR A 40 -7.13 -3.06 -3.12
CA THR A 40 -7.25 -1.72 -2.54
C THR A 40 -6.94 -1.75 -1.06
N TYR A 41 -6.01 -0.90 -0.62
CA TYR A 41 -5.69 -0.68 0.78
C TYR A 41 -6.23 0.67 1.23
N SER A 42 -6.69 0.78 2.48
CA SER A 42 -7.32 2.01 2.98
C SER A 42 -6.34 3.18 3.14
N SER A 43 -5.04 2.87 3.23
CA SER A 43 -3.93 3.82 3.28
C SER A 43 -2.61 3.17 2.85
N ASP A 44 -1.59 3.99 2.58
CA ASP A 44 -0.21 3.51 2.36
C ASP A 44 0.29 2.65 3.53
N CYS A 45 0.02 3.06 4.77
CA CYS A 45 0.42 2.31 5.96
C CYS A 45 -0.19 0.90 5.97
N GLN A 46 -1.48 0.76 5.64
CA GLN A 46 -2.11 -0.56 5.59
C GLN A 46 -1.51 -1.44 4.49
N LEU A 47 -1.09 -0.86 3.36
CA LEU A 47 -0.37 -1.59 2.31
C LEU A 47 0.99 -2.07 2.80
N GLN A 48 1.78 -1.24 3.48
CA GLN A 48 3.09 -1.63 4.03
C GLN A 48 2.94 -2.71 5.10
N MET A 49 1.97 -2.58 6.00
CA MET A 49 1.65 -3.59 7.00
C MET A 49 1.29 -4.93 6.36
N ALA A 50 0.44 -4.91 5.32
CA ALA A 50 0.08 -6.10 4.56
C ALA A 50 1.24 -6.70 3.77
N SER A 51 2.12 -5.86 3.21
CA SER A 51 3.36 -6.29 2.54
C SER A 51 4.25 -7.05 3.53
N CYS A 52 4.39 -6.51 4.74
CA CYS A 52 5.26 -7.07 5.78
C CYS A 52 4.72 -8.38 6.34
N SER A 53 3.45 -8.40 6.74
CA SER A 53 2.80 -9.55 7.36
C SER A 53 2.70 -10.74 6.41
N GLN A 54 2.47 -10.48 5.11
CA GLN A 54 2.40 -11.53 4.09
C GLN A 54 3.77 -11.92 3.54
N GLN A 55 4.84 -11.22 3.94
CA GLN A 55 6.20 -11.39 3.38
C GLN A 55 6.21 -11.31 1.84
N ARG A 56 5.40 -10.41 1.28
CA ARG A 56 5.27 -10.18 -0.16
C ARG A 56 5.63 -8.75 -0.48
N ARG A 57 6.34 -8.52 -1.59
CA ARG A 57 6.65 -7.16 -2.05
C ARG A 57 5.41 -6.58 -2.74
N ILE A 58 4.63 -5.83 -1.98
CA ILE A 58 3.48 -5.08 -2.47
C ILE A 58 3.90 -3.63 -2.49
N TYR A 59 3.79 -2.99 -3.64
CA TYR A 59 4.06 -1.55 -3.78
C TYR A 59 2.80 -0.85 -4.26
N ILE A 60 2.69 0.44 -4.00
CA ILE A 60 1.60 1.25 -4.53
C ILE A 60 1.74 1.27 -6.06
N HIS A 61 0.73 0.73 -6.74
CA HIS A 61 0.59 0.83 -8.17
C HIS A 61 0.04 2.22 -8.57
N HIS A 62 -1.01 2.70 -7.89
CA HIS A 62 -1.49 4.08 -8.01
C HIS A 62 -2.27 4.54 -6.77
N GLN A 63 -2.45 5.85 -6.62
CA GLN A 63 -3.32 6.45 -5.62
C GLN A 63 -4.80 6.21 -5.96
N GLY A 64 -5.66 6.06 -4.97
CA GLY A 64 -7.05 5.67 -5.13
C GLY A 64 -7.25 4.14 -5.17
N GLN A 65 -8.51 3.71 -5.14
CA GLN A 65 -8.88 2.29 -5.15
C GLN A 65 -8.63 1.61 -6.50
N CYS A 66 -8.25 0.32 -6.47
CA CYS A 66 -8.18 -0.51 -7.67
C CYS A 66 -9.55 -0.59 -8.36
N GLY A 67 -9.56 -0.73 -9.69
CA GLY A 67 -10.79 -0.88 -10.46
C GLY A 67 -11.52 0.42 -10.81
N MET A 68 -11.09 1.58 -10.28
CA MET A 68 -11.59 2.89 -10.72
C MET A 68 -11.02 3.38 -12.07
N CYS A 69 -10.41 2.47 -12.83
CA CYS A 69 -10.00 2.68 -14.21
C CYS A 69 -10.66 1.66 -15.15
N PHE A 70 -11.98 1.51 -15.07
CA PHE A 70 -12.76 0.81 -16.10
C PHE A 70 -14.04 1.55 -16.53
N TYR A 71 -14.59 2.42 -15.68
CA TYR A 71 -15.75 3.22 -16.09
C TYR A 71 -15.36 4.49 -16.85
N LEU A 72 -14.24 5.15 -16.53
CA LEU A 72 -13.90 6.42 -17.17
C LEU A 72 -13.29 6.26 -18.57
N HIS A 73 -12.49 5.22 -18.84
CA HIS A 73 -11.90 5.02 -20.18
C HIS A 73 -12.90 4.44 -21.19
N ILE A 74 -13.78 3.55 -20.75
CA ILE A 74 -14.84 3.00 -21.61
C ILE A 74 -15.92 4.06 -21.87
N LEU A 75 -16.33 4.84 -20.85
CA LEU A 75 -17.27 5.95 -21.08
C LEU A 75 -16.65 7.14 -21.82
N ALA A 76 -15.36 7.46 -21.68
CA ALA A 76 -14.72 8.49 -22.51
C ALA A 76 -14.64 8.09 -24.00
N SER A 77 -14.72 6.80 -24.31
CA SER A 77 -14.77 6.28 -25.68
C SER A 77 -16.21 6.23 -26.23
N ILE A 78 -17.23 6.25 -25.36
CA ILE A 78 -18.65 6.12 -25.72
C ILE A 78 -19.41 7.46 -25.60
N ALA A 79 -19.00 8.34 -24.68
CA ALA A 79 -19.46 9.71 -24.60
C ALA A 79 -18.60 10.57 -25.53
N ARG A 80 -19.12 10.85 -26.72
CA ARG A 80 -18.75 12.08 -27.45
C ARG A 80 -19.10 13.27 -26.53
N VAL A 81 -18.17 13.65 -25.66
CA VAL A 81 -18.26 14.94 -24.95
C VAL A 81 -18.05 16.01 -26.03
N PRO A 82 -19.05 16.86 -26.31
CA PRO A 82 -18.82 17.99 -27.19
C PRO A 82 -17.91 18.96 -26.43
N PHE A 83 -16.84 19.39 -27.09
CA PHE A 83 -16.21 20.67 -26.78
C PHE A 83 -17.20 21.81 -27.10
#